data_AF-A0A3B0PDR3-F1
#
_entry.id   AF-A0A3B0PDR3-F1
#
_cell.length_a   1.000
_cell.length_b   1.000
_cell.length_c   1.000
_cell.angle_alpha   90.00
_cell.angle_beta   90.00
_cell.angle_gamma   90.00
#
_symmetry.space_group_name_H-M   'P 1'
#
loop_
_entity.id
_entity.type
_entity.pdbx_description
1 polymer ?
#
loop_
_entity_poly.entity_id
_entity_poly.type
_entity_poly.pdbx_seq_one_letter_code
_entity_poly.pdbx_strand_id
1 'polypeptide(L)'
;MLGIDKNLYKSAAIDGCGGIKTFFTITIPSIKGTINFLITLGIIGGIKVFPLALFQNSPTDAVANGASTIMIYVYIVTQIGNFQLAGAASLSLFIIGIIYSSVIRGGFFTIQLSFTFLGERNVWVKVKNTDLLQSKKIKS
;
A
#
# COMPACT_ATOMS: atom_id res chain seq x y z
N MET A 1 -18.86 1.54 9.32
CA MET A 1 -18.50 1.65 7.88
C MET A 1 -18.86 3.05 7.35
N LEU A 2 -18.33 4.11 7.97
CA LEU A 2 -18.79 5.51 7.85
C LEU A 2 -18.17 6.32 6.68
N GLY A 3 -17.48 5.68 5.74
CA GLY A 3 -16.69 6.39 4.71
C GLY A 3 -17.13 6.21 3.26
N ILE A 4 -18.17 5.42 2.98
CA ILE A 4 -18.59 5.11 1.60
C ILE A 4 -20.01 5.61 1.38
N ASP A 5 -20.22 6.34 0.29
CA ASP A 5 -21.54 6.84 -0.10
C ASP A 5 -22.52 5.68 -0.30
N LYS A 6 -23.61 5.67 0.47
CA LYS A 6 -24.68 4.66 0.36
C LYS A 6 -25.38 4.70 -1.00
N ASN A 7 -25.33 5.83 -1.71
CA ASN A 7 -25.88 5.95 -3.05
C ASN A 7 -25.13 5.07 -4.06
N LEU A 8 -23.80 4.93 -3.93
CA LEU A 8 -23.02 4.04 -4.80
C LEU A 8 -23.44 2.57 -4.64
N TYR A 9 -23.75 2.13 -3.42
CA TYR A 9 -24.28 0.79 -3.18
C TYR A 9 -25.71 0.61 -3.70
N LYS A 10 -26.56 1.63 -3.57
CA LYS A 10 -27.93 1.59 -4.11
C LYS A 10 -27.93 1.50 -5.63
N SER A 11 -27.09 2.27 -6.32
CA SER A 11 -26.94 2.20 -7.77
C SER A 11 -26.39 0.84 -8.21
N ALA A 12 -25.42 0.28 -7.49
CA ALA A 12 -24.90 -1.06 -7.78
C ALA A 12 -25.95 -2.17 -7.62
N ALA A 13 -26.86 -2.02 -6.66
CA ALA A 13 -27.99 -2.94 -6.48
C ALA A 13 -29.02 -2.82 -7.61
N ILE A 14 -29.27 -1.60 -8.12
CA ILE A 14 -30.12 -1.35 -9.28
C ILE A 14 -29.50 -1.95 -10.55
N ASP A 15 -28.17 -1.86 -10.71
CA ASP A 15 -27.42 -2.44 -11.83
C ASP A 15 -27.22 -3.97 -11.73
N GLY A 16 -27.78 -4.63 -10.72
CA GLY A 16 -27.69 -6.09 -10.55
C GLY A 16 -26.30 -6.61 -10.19
N CYS A 17 -25.44 -5.76 -9.61
CA CYS A 17 -24.07 -6.13 -9.27
C CYS A 17 -24.03 -6.98 -7.99
N GLY A 18 -23.57 -8.23 -8.10
CA GLY A 18 -23.44 -9.14 -6.96
C GLY A 18 -22.43 -8.67 -5.90
N GLY A 19 -22.60 -9.12 -4.65
CA GLY A 19 -21.85 -8.61 -3.48
C GLY A 19 -20.32 -8.63 -3.61
N ILE A 20 -19.74 -9.67 -4.25
CA ILE A 20 -18.29 -9.74 -4.52
C ILE A 20 -17.85 -8.65 -5.50
N LYS A 21 -18.60 -8.42 -6.59
CA LYS A 21 -18.27 -7.34 -7.54
C LYS A 21 -18.35 -5.98 -6.87
N THR A 22 -19.39 -5.74 -6.09
CA THR A 22 -19.58 -4.48 -5.35
C THR A 22 -18.42 -4.23 -4.39
N PHE A 23 -17.89 -5.26 -3.73
CA PHE A 23 -16.76 -5.13 -2.83
C PHE A 23 -15.46 -4.69 -3.53
N PHE A 24 -15.09 -5.36 -4.62
CA PHE A 24 -13.85 -5.03 -5.34
C PHE A 24 -13.95 -3.76 -6.19
N THR A 25 -15.14 -3.41 -6.68
CA THR A 25 -15.34 -2.26 -7.57
C THR A 25 -15.71 -0.97 -6.83
N ILE A 26 -16.37 -1.07 -5.67
CA ILE A 26 -16.83 0.12 -4.92
C ILE A 26 -16.11 0.23 -3.60
N THR A 27 -16.13 -0.81 -2.77
CA THR A 27 -15.56 -0.73 -1.41
C THR A 27 -14.07 -0.47 -1.43
N ILE A 28 -13.28 -1.34 -2.07
CA ILE A 28 -11.80 -1.22 -2.08
C ILE A 28 -11.33 0.13 -2.66
N PRO A 29 -11.84 0.59 -3.81
CA PRO A 29 -11.43 1.89 -4.35
C PRO A 29 -11.84 3.08 -3.48
N SER A 30 -12.99 3.01 -2.77
CA SER A 30 -13.44 4.10 -1.91
C SER A 30 -12.59 4.27 -0.65
N ILE A 31 -12.04 3.19 -0.07
CA ILE A 31 -11.19 3.25 1.14
C ILE A 31 -9.69 3.17 0.85
N LYS A 32 -9.28 3.29 -0.42
CA LYS A 32 -7.88 3.19 -0.87
C LYS A 32 -6.91 4.09 -0.09
N GLY A 33 -7.34 5.30 0.28
CA GLY A 33 -6.53 6.24 1.04
C GLY A 33 -6.24 5.74 2.45
N THR A 34 -7.25 5.17 3.11
CA THR A 34 -7.11 4.56 4.44
C THR A 34 -6.25 3.30 4.39
N ILE A 35 -6.43 2.45 3.37
CA ILE A 35 -5.61 1.24 3.18
C ILE A 35 -4.13 1.60 3.09
N ASN A 36 -3.77 2.59 2.27
CA ASN A 36 -2.37 3.03 2.17
C ASN A 36 -1.81 3.52 3.49
N PHE A 37 -2.57 4.34 4.19
CA PHE A 37 -2.15 4.86 5.48
C PHE A 37 -1.88 3.73 6.48
N LEU A 38 -2.80 2.76 6.57
CA LEU A 38 -2.66 1.61 7.45
C LEU A 38 -1.47 0.71 7.05
N ILE A 39 -1.25 0.49 5.75
CA ILE A 39 -0.10 -0.28 5.26
C ILE A 39 1.22 0.42 5.61
N THR A 40 1.33 1.72 5.32
CA THR A 40 2.51 2.51 5.67
C THR A 40 2.76 2.48 7.18
N LEU A 41 1.71 2.66 7.98
CA LEU A 41 1.82 2.62 9.44
C LEU A 41 2.24 1.24 9.94
N GLY A 42 1.67 0.17 9.41
CA GLY A 42 2.03 -1.21 9.76
C GLY A 42 3.48 -1.54 9.42
N ILE A 43 3.97 -1.08 8.28
CA ILE A 43 5.35 -1.29 7.85
C ILE A 43 6.33 -0.49 8.73
N ILE A 44 6.02 0.76 9.03
CA ILE A 44 6.80 1.57 9.98
C ILE A 44 6.83 0.88 11.35
N GLY A 45 5.69 0.33 11.80
CA GLY A 45 5.60 -0.45 13.03
C GLY A 45 6.50 -1.69 13.00
N GLY A 46 6.47 -2.46 11.91
CA GLY A 46 7.28 -3.65 11.72
C GLY A 46 8.79 -3.38 11.72
N ILE A 47 9.24 -2.31 11.04
CA ILE A 47 10.65 -1.90 11.01
C ILE A 47 11.16 -1.51 12.40
N LYS A 48 10.27 -0.97 13.26
CA LYS A 48 10.58 -0.59 14.64
C LYS A 48 10.50 -1.76 15.63
N VAL A 49 10.01 -2.92 15.24
CA VAL A 49 9.94 -4.08 16.15
C VAL A 49 11.34 -4.42 16.61
N PHE A 50 11.53 -4.35 17.93
CA PHE A 50 12.79 -4.64 18.58
C PHE A 50 12.78 -6.12 19.01
N PRO A 51 13.51 -7.02 18.33
CA PRO A 51 13.41 -8.46 18.59
C PRO A 51 13.95 -8.84 19.97
N LEU A 52 14.72 -7.96 20.61
CA LEU A 52 15.40 -8.21 21.88
C LEU A 52 14.45 -8.64 23.02
N ALA A 53 13.20 -8.19 22.98
CA ALA A 53 12.17 -8.59 23.94
C ALA A 53 11.87 -10.11 23.88
N LEU A 54 12.12 -10.76 22.74
CA LEU A 54 11.90 -12.19 22.54
C LEU A 54 13.11 -13.04 22.97
N PHE A 55 14.27 -12.43 23.19
CA PHE A 55 15.54 -13.12 23.48
C PHE A 55 16.14 -12.68 24.82
N GLN A 56 15.30 -12.49 25.84
CA GLN A 56 15.74 -12.15 27.20
C GLN A 56 16.62 -10.87 27.28
N ASN A 57 16.42 -9.92 26.36
CA ASN A 57 17.27 -8.73 26.20
C ASN A 57 18.75 -9.04 25.90
N SER A 58 19.06 -10.27 25.47
CA SER A 58 20.38 -10.71 25.06
C SER A 58 20.55 -10.52 23.55
N PRO A 59 21.37 -9.56 23.10
CA PRO A 59 21.62 -9.35 21.67
C PRO A 59 22.36 -10.54 21.04
N THR A 60 23.20 -11.26 21.79
CA THR A 60 23.90 -12.45 21.30
C THR A 60 22.94 -13.59 20.99
N ASP A 61 21.93 -13.80 21.83
CA ASP A 61 20.93 -14.84 21.60
C ASP A 61 20.02 -14.49 20.42
N ALA A 62 19.66 -13.22 20.27
CA ALA A 62 18.90 -12.77 19.10
C ALA A 62 19.66 -13.00 17.79
N VAL A 63 20.96 -12.69 17.74
CA VAL A 63 21.79 -12.93 16.55
C VAL A 63 21.98 -14.42 16.29
N ALA A 64 22.24 -15.22 17.33
CA ALA A 64 22.43 -16.66 17.21
C ALA A 64 21.18 -17.39 16.68
N ASN A 65 19.99 -16.89 17.03
CA ASN A 65 18.71 -17.44 16.56
C ASN A 65 18.22 -16.83 15.23
N GLY A 66 19.08 -16.11 14.50
CA GLY A 66 18.75 -15.56 13.19
C GLY A 66 17.86 -14.31 13.20
N ALA A 67 17.61 -13.72 14.38
CA ALA A 67 16.84 -12.49 14.52
C ALA A 67 17.70 -11.22 14.40
N SER A 68 18.84 -11.29 13.70
CA SER A 68 19.74 -10.15 13.52
C SER A 68 19.06 -9.04 12.72
N THR A 69 18.95 -7.85 13.32
CA THR A 69 18.33 -6.66 12.70
C THR A 69 19.25 -5.45 12.86
N ILE A 70 19.08 -4.44 11.99
CA ILE A 70 19.83 -3.18 12.08
C ILE A 70 19.60 -2.52 13.46
N MET A 71 18.41 -2.69 14.05
CA MET A 71 18.12 -2.22 15.41
C MET A 71 18.98 -2.91 16.49
N ILE A 72 19.18 -4.23 16.40
CA ILE A 72 20.07 -4.96 17.31
C ILE A 72 21.53 -4.51 17.14
N TYR A 73 21.93 -4.25 15.90
CA TYR A 73 23.27 -3.72 15.63
C TYR A 73 23.48 -2.34 16.29
N VAL A 74 22.52 -1.42 16.16
CA VAL A 74 22.55 -0.12 16.86
C VAL A 74 22.70 -0.33 18.37
N TYR A 75 21.92 -1.24 18.95
CA TYR A 75 21.94 -1.53 20.38
C TYR A 75 23.29 -2.05 20.88
N ILE A 76 23.91 -3.01 20.18
CA ILE A 76 25.23 -3.55 20.52
C ILE A 76 26.28 -2.44 20.49
N VAL A 77 26.27 -1.62 19.44
CA VAL A 77 27.26 -0.54 19.26
C VAL A 77 27.08 0.57 20.32
N THR A 78 25.83 0.85 20.72
CA THR A 78 25.53 1.75 21.86
C THR A 78 26.03 1.18 23.18
N GLN A 79 25.88 -0.12 23.44
CA GLN A 79 26.38 -0.78 24.65
C GLN A 79 27.91 -0.71 24.78
N ILE A 80 28.63 -0.76 23.64
CA ILE A 80 30.10 -0.65 23.59
C ILE A 80 30.56 0.82 23.77
N GLY A 81 29.63 1.79 23.84
CA GLY A 81 29.93 3.20 24.06
C GLY A 81 30.30 3.99 22.79
N ASN A 82 30.15 3.39 21.60
CA ASN A 82 30.43 4.07 20.33
C ASN A 82 29.16 4.74 19.78
N PHE A 83 28.83 5.91 20.33
CA PHE A 83 27.63 6.64 19.94
C PHE A 83 27.66 7.15 18.50
N GLN A 84 28.84 7.40 17.94
CA GLN A 84 29.02 7.87 16.56
C GLN A 84 28.55 6.81 15.55
N LEU A 85 28.98 5.56 15.73
CA LEU A 85 28.56 4.45 14.88
C LEU A 85 27.07 4.11 15.10
N ALA A 86 26.59 4.15 16.34
CA ALA A 86 25.18 3.92 16.63
C ALA A 86 24.28 4.99 15.99
N GLY A 87 24.72 6.26 16.00
CA GLY A 87 24.05 7.37 15.33
C GLY A 87 24.00 7.19 13.80
N ALA A 88 25.13 6.84 13.18
CA ALA A 88 25.20 6.58 11.75
C ALA A 88 24.29 5.40 11.32
N ALA A 89 24.30 4.31 12.09
CA ALA A 89 23.45 3.16 11.85
C ALA A 89 21.95 3.49 12.01
N SER A 90 21.58 4.30 13.01
CA SER A 90 20.20 4.76 13.20
C SER A 90 19.72 5.64 12.04
N LEU A 91 20.59 6.53 11.54
CA LEU A 91 20.29 7.37 10.39
C LEU A 91 20.11 6.54 9.12
N SER A 92 20.93 5.51 8.93
CA SER A 92 20.79 4.59 7.79
C SER A 92 19.44 3.88 7.80
N LEU A 93 18.98 3.43 8.96
CA LEU A 93 17.69 2.76 9.16
C LEU A 93 16.53 3.74 8.85
N PHE A 94 16.67 4.99 9.26
CA PHE A 94 15.71 6.05 8.95
C PHE A 94 15.60 6.32 7.43
N ILE A 95 16.73 6.41 6.73
CA ILE A 95 16.77 6.61 5.27
C ILE A 95 16.10 5.43 4.54
N ILE A 96 16.38 4.19 4.95
CA ILE A 96 15.73 3.00 4.41
C ILE A 96 14.22 3.07 4.60
N GLY A 97 13.75 3.49 5.78
CA GLY A 97 12.33 3.68 6.07
C GLY A 97 11.67 4.73 5.17
N ILE A 98 12.35 5.85 4.90
CA ILE A 98 11.87 6.89 3.98
C ILE A 98 11.76 6.36 2.55
N ILE A 99 12.79 5.67 2.06
CA ILE A 99 12.81 5.09 0.72
C ILE A 99 11.64 4.12 0.57
N TYR A 100 11.47 3.21 1.53
CA TYR A 100 10.41 2.20 1.49
C TYR A 100 9.01 2.84 1.51
N SER A 101 8.79 3.81 2.41
CA SER A 101 7.54 4.58 2.48
C SER A 101 7.25 5.33 1.18
N SER A 102 8.28 5.93 0.58
CA SER A 102 8.17 6.66 -0.69
C SER A 102 7.84 5.73 -1.87
N VAL A 103 8.44 4.55 -1.91
CA VAL A 103 8.15 3.52 -2.94
C VAL A 103 6.71 3.03 -2.84
N ILE A 104 6.20 2.78 -1.63
CA ILE A 104 4.81 2.33 -1.44
C ILE A 104 3.84 3.42 -1.87
N ARG A 105 4.06 4.66 -1.42
CA ARG A 105 3.19 5.79 -1.74
C ARG A 105 3.23 6.15 -3.24
N GLY A 106 4.42 6.12 -3.84
CA GLY A 106 4.62 6.38 -5.27
C GLY A 106 4.09 5.25 -6.17
N GLY A 107 4.39 4.00 -5.83
CA GLY A 107 3.89 2.82 -6.55
C GLY A 107 2.37 2.73 -6.53
N PHE A 108 1.77 3.01 -5.37
CA PHE A 108 0.31 3.04 -5.26
C PHE A 108 -0.31 4.17 -6.09
N PHE A 109 0.32 5.35 -6.13
CA PHE A 109 -0.15 6.46 -6.95
C PHE A 109 -0.13 6.13 -8.46
N THR A 110 0.95 5.50 -8.93
CA THR A 110 1.07 5.05 -10.34
C THR A 110 0.05 3.98 -10.70
N ILE A 111 -0.20 3.01 -9.79
CA ILE A 111 -1.26 2.02 -9.96
C ILE A 111 -2.62 2.72 -10.13
N GLN A 112 -2.92 3.72 -9.30
CA GLN A 112 -4.20 4.43 -9.35
C GLN A 112 -4.40 5.20 -10.66
N LEU A 113 -3.36 5.87 -11.15
CA LEU A 113 -3.41 6.58 -12.43
C LEU A 113 -3.69 5.62 -13.59
N SER A 114 -3.07 4.44 -13.55
CA SER A 114 -3.26 3.39 -14.56
C SER A 114 -4.72 2.92 -14.59
N PHE A 115 -5.34 2.67 -13.45
CA PHE A 115 -6.74 2.24 -13.38
C PHE A 115 -7.71 3.28 -13.95
N THR A 116 -7.48 4.58 -13.74
CA THR A 116 -8.31 5.64 -14.33
C THR A 116 -8.14 5.68 -15.85
N PHE A 117 -6.91 5.63 -16.35
CA PHE A 117 -6.62 5.67 -17.80
C PHE A 117 -7.18 4.46 -18.55
N LEU A 118 -7.12 3.27 -17.95
CA LEU A 118 -7.72 2.06 -18.51
C LEU A 118 -9.25 2.14 -18.54
N GLY A 119 -9.86 2.73 -17.51
CA GLY A 119 -11.30 3.01 -17.50
C GLY A 119 -11.72 3.93 -18.64
N GLU A 120 -11.01 5.04 -18.83
CA GLU A 120 -11.26 5.99 -19.92
C GLU A 120 -11.10 5.33 -21.30
N ARG A 121 -10.01 4.58 -21.51
CA ARG A 121 -9.79 3.86 -22.78
C ARG A 121 -10.93 2.89 -23.12
N ASN A 122 -11.51 2.22 -22.12
CA ASN A 122 -12.58 1.27 -22.35
C ASN A 122 -13.90 1.96 -22.76
N VAL A 123 -14.16 3.18 -22.25
CA VAL A 123 -15.30 4.01 -22.66
C VAL A 123 -15.12 4.49 -24.09
N TRP A 124 -13.93 5.02 -24.44
CA TRP A 124 -13.63 5.48 -25.80
C TRP A 124 -13.82 4.39 -26.86
N VAL A 125 -13.41 3.16 -26.57
CA VAL A 125 -13.62 2.01 -27.47
C VAL A 125 -15.10 1.68 -27.63
N LYS A 126 -15.89 1.78 -26.55
CA LYS A 126 -17.34 1.50 -26.59
C LYS A 126 -18.12 2.57 -27.35
N VAL A 127 -17.78 3.85 -27.17
CA VAL A 127 -18.39 4.97 -27.91
C VAL A 127 -18.11 4.84 -29.40
N LYS A 128 -16.84 4.63 -29.79
CA LYS A 128 -16.45 4.50 -31.20
C LYS A 128 -17.14 3.31 -31.89
N ASN A 129 -17.28 2.18 -31.21
CA ASN A 129 -18.03 1.05 -31.76
C ASN A 129 -19.54 1.34 -31.89
N THR A 130 -20.12 2.14 -30.99
CA THR A 130 -21.54 2.54 -31.06
C THR A 130 -21.79 3.49 -32.24
N ASP A 131 -20.89 4.45 -32.46
CA ASP A 131 -20.95 5.39 -33.60
C ASP A 131 -20.83 4.66 -34.95
N LEU A 132 -19.95 3.66 -35.02
CA LEU A 132 -19.78 2.81 -36.20
C LEU A 132 -21.04 1.99 -36.53
N LEU A 133 -21.76 1.52 -35.50
CA LEU A 133 -23.02 0.79 -35.68
C LEU A 133 -24.17 1.70 -36.14
N GLN A 134 -24.22 2.95 -35.67
CA GLN A 134 -25.20 3.94 -36.14
C GLN A 134 -24.95 4.39 -37.58
N SER A 135 -23.69 4.67 -37.94
CA SER A 135 -23.25 4.99 -39.30
C SER A 135 -23.64 3.90 -40.32
N LYS A 136 -23.49 2.62 -39.93
CA LYS A 136 -23.83 1.47 -40.80
C LYS A 136 -25.33 1.26 -40.97
N LYS A 137 -26.16 1.68 -40.00
CA LYS A 137 -27.63 1.63 -40.06
C LYS A 137 -28.26 2.73 -40.93
N ILE A 138 -27.57 3.86 -41.14
CA ILE A 138 -28.08 4.99 -41.94
C ILE A 138 -27.78 4.80 -43.45
N LYS A 139 -26.83 3.92 -43.78
CA LYS A 139 -26.47 3.55 -45.17
C LYS A 139 -27.18 2.29 -45.69
N SER A 140 -28.08 1.71 -44.91
CA SER A 140 -28.96 0.58 -45.26
C SER A 140 -30.40 1.06 -45.29
#